data_AF-A0A661W3G4-F1
#
_entry.id   AF-A0A661W3G4-F1
#
_cell.length_a   1.000
_cell.length_b   1.000
_cell.length_c   1.000
_cell.angle_alpha   90.00
_cell.angle_beta   90.00
_cell.angle_gamma   90.00
#
_symmetry.space_group_name_H-M   'P 1'
#
loop_
_entity.id
_entity.type
_entity.pdbx_description
1 polymer ?
#
loop_
_entity_poly.entity_id
_entity_poly.type
_entity_poly.pdbx_seq_one_letter_code
_entity_poly.pdbx_strand_id
1 'polypeptide(L)'
;MDKTLNREECLLSALAHAGVLLPVYGIVAPIAVWVTQRTKSRKVTFQAIQATLYQALPLILTMLFFGCYMAAMSLGMLAIIPMSEGENYAAAEMAFTFLSLCPMGILILFYTLFIVYGVVGAIKVLRGAEFHYWLIGPWLERYLNPAPVEEEEAA
;
A
#
# COMPACT_ATOMS: atom_id res chain seq x y z
N MET A 1 -22.17 6.94 -27.73
CA MET A 1 -21.53 6.30 -26.56
C MET A 1 -21.32 7.38 -25.52
N ASP A 2 -21.88 7.16 -24.34
CA ASP A 2 -22.35 8.16 -23.37
C ASP A 2 -21.20 8.85 -22.60
N LYS A 3 -21.22 10.19 -22.57
CA LYS A 3 -20.23 11.01 -21.87
C LYS A 3 -20.32 10.83 -20.34
N THR A 4 -21.46 10.35 -19.82
CA THR A 4 -21.70 10.12 -18.40
C THR A 4 -21.01 8.84 -17.89
N LEU A 5 -21.06 7.75 -18.66
CA LEU A 5 -20.40 6.47 -18.35
C LEU A 5 -18.90 6.67 -18.08
N ASN A 6 -18.21 7.46 -18.92
CA ASN A 6 -16.79 7.74 -18.72
C ASN A 6 -16.53 8.52 -17.41
N ARG A 7 -17.44 9.42 -17.00
CA ARG A 7 -17.26 10.22 -15.78
C ARG A 7 -17.49 9.41 -14.52
N GLU A 8 -18.50 8.54 -14.52
CA GLU A 8 -18.77 7.62 -13.40
C GLU A 8 -17.62 6.64 -13.20
N GLU A 9 -17.06 6.08 -14.28
CA GLU A 9 -15.89 5.20 -14.21
C GLU A 9 -14.67 5.92 -13.62
N CYS A 10 -14.43 7.17 -14.02
CA CYS A 10 -13.34 7.98 -13.46
C CYS A 10 -13.54 8.25 -11.96
N LEU A 11 -14.78 8.57 -11.54
CA LEU A 11 -15.12 8.81 -10.14
C LEU A 11 -14.94 7.56 -9.27
N LEU A 12 -15.46 6.42 -9.71
CA LEU A 12 -15.37 5.15 -8.98
C LEU A 12 -13.92 4.68 -8.86
N SER A 13 -13.15 4.81 -9.94
CA SER A 13 -11.74 4.46 -9.93
C SER A 13 -10.94 5.41 -9.02
N ALA A 14 -11.23 6.73 -9.06
CA ALA A 14 -10.61 7.69 -8.15
C ALA A 14 -10.95 7.40 -6.68
N LEU A 15 -12.20 7.02 -6.39
CA LEU A 15 -12.65 6.64 -5.05
C LEU A 15 -11.89 5.41 -4.53
N ALA A 16 -11.67 4.41 -5.39
CA ALA A 16 -10.88 3.23 -5.06
C ALA A 16 -9.46 3.62 -4.59
N HIS A 17 -8.80 4.55 -5.29
CA HIS A 17 -7.48 5.06 -4.89
C HIS A 17 -7.53 5.99 -3.67
N ALA A 18 -8.57 6.82 -3.54
CA ALA A 18 -8.72 7.78 -2.43
C ALA A 18 -8.81 7.10 -1.06
N GLY A 19 -9.18 5.81 -1.00
CA GLY A 19 -9.11 4.99 0.20
C GLY A 19 -7.77 5.06 0.92
N VAL A 20 -6.67 5.34 0.21
CA VAL A 20 -5.32 5.52 0.79
C VAL A 20 -5.25 6.55 1.93
N LEU A 21 -6.17 7.52 1.95
CA LEU A 21 -6.25 8.56 2.99
C LEU A 21 -6.72 8.02 4.35
N LEU A 22 -7.30 6.82 4.38
CA LEU A 22 -7.76 6.16 5.59
C LEU A 22 -6.87 4.94 5.84
N PRO A 23 -5.81 5.06 6.66
CA PRO A 23 -4.99 3.91 7.03
C PRO A 23 -5.84 2.79 7.62
N VAL A 24 -5.47 1.53 7.35
CA VAL A 24 -6.16 0.30 7.78
C VAL A 24 -7.52 0.06 7.11
N TYR A 25 -8.45 1.02 7.15
CA TYR A 25 -9.81 0.86 6.64
C TYR A 25 -9.96 1.24 5.16
N GLY A 26 -9.00 1.97 4.61
CA GLY A 26 -9.01 2.48 3.24
C GLY A 26 -9.24 1.42 2.18
N ILE A 27 -8.75 0.21 2.42
CA ILE A 27 -8.84 -0.94 1.51
C ILE A 27 -10.28 -1.39 1.25
N VAL A 28 -11.22 -1.03 2.13
CA VAL A 28 -12.65 -1.35 1.93
C VAL A 28 -13.20 -0.65 0.69
N ALA A 29 -12.80 0.60 0.42
CA ALA A 29 -13.26 1.36 -0.74
C ALA A 29 -12.93 0.68 -2.08
N PRO A 30 -11.66 0.33 -2.41
CA PRO A 30 -11.35 -0.34 -3.66
C PRO A 30 -11.95 -1.75 -3.75
N ILE A 31 -12.08 -2.49 -2.64
CA ILE A 31 -12.77 -3.80 -2.63
C ILE A 31 -14.26 -3.64 -2.98
N ALA A 32 -14.95 -2.69 -2.36
CA ALA A 32 -16.37 -2.43 -2.63
C ALA A 32 -16.58 -2.00 -4.10
N VAL A 33 -15.72 -1.13 -4.62
CA VAL A 33 -15.74 -0.74 -6.05
C VAL A 33 -15.52 -1.96 -6.94
N TRP A 34 -14.54 -2.80 -6.64
CA TRP A 34 -14.28 -4.02 -7.41
C TRP A 34 -15.50 -4.96 -7.42
N VAL A 35 -16.07 -5.29 -6.26
CA VAL A 35 -17.23 -6.19 -6.15
C VAL A 35 -18.42 -5.69 -6.96
N THR A 36 -18.68 -4.38 -6.94
CA THR A 36 -19.83 -3.77 -7.61
C THR A 36 -19.63 -3.54 -9.11
N GLN A 37 -18.39 -3.44 -9.58
CA GLN A 37 -18.05 -3.07 -10.96
C GLN A 37 -17.40 -4.19 -11.78
N ARG A 38 -17.05 -5.32 -11.17
CA ARG A 38 -16.36 -6.46 -11.82
C ARG A 38 -17.00 -6.96 -13.12
N THR A 39 -18.32 -6.86 -13.27
CA THR A 39 -19.06 -7.27 -14.48
C THR A 39 -19.47 -6.11 -15.37
N LYS A 40 -19.32 -4.87 -14.92
CA LYS A 40 -19.85 -3.67 -15.59
C LYS A 40 -18.77 -2.90 -16.34
N SER A 41 -17.57 -2.79 -15.76
CA SER A 41 -16.47 -2.03 -16.37
C SER A 41 -15.13 -2.70 -16.08
N ARG A 42 -14.47 -3.13 -17.16
CA ARG A 42 -13.12 -3.69 -17.09
C ARG A 42 -12.10 -2.67 -16.61
N LYS A 43 -12.24 -1.41 -17.01
CA LYS A 43 -11.36 -0.31 -16.63
C LYS A 43 -11.43 -0.03 -15.12
N VAL A 44 -12.65 0.11 -14.58
CA VAL A 44 -12.83 0.34 -13.14
C VAL A 44 -12.36 -0.87 -12.33
N THR A 45 -12.64 -2.08 -12.81
CA THR A 45 -12.17 -3.33 -12.19
C THR A 45 -10.66 -3.37 -12.07
N PHE A 46 -9.94 -3.03 -13.14
CA PHE A 46 -8.48 -2.96 -13.14
C PHE A 46 -7.97 -1.97 -12.09
N GLN A 47 -8.49 -0.74 -12.08
CA GLN A 47 -8.08 0.30 -11.14
C GLN A 47 -8.40 -0.09 -9.68
N ALA A 48 -9.54 -0.72 -9.44
CA ALA A 48 -9.95 -1.18 -8.11
C ALA A 48 -9.04 -2.30 -7.57
N ILE A 49 -8.69 -3.29 -8.40
CA ILE A 49 -7.74 -4.35 -8.00
C ILE A 49 -6.35 -3.74 -7.75
N GLN A 50 -5.90 -2.87 -8.65
CA GLN A 50 -4.62 -2.16 -8.53
C GLN A 50 -4.55 -1.36 -7.21
N ALA A 51 -5.60 -0.62 -6.86
CA ALA A 51 -5.71 0.12 -5.60
C ALA A 51 -5.77 -0.80 -4.37
N THR A 52 -6.47 -1.93 -4.46
CA THR A 52 -6.56 -2.93 -3.38
C THR A 52 -5.18 -3.50 -3.06
N LEU A 53 -4.45 -3.96 -4.08
CA LEU A 53 -3.10 -4.52 -3.92
C LEU A 53 -2.13 -3.47 -3.38
N TYR A 54 -2.23 -2.24 -3.90
CA TYR A 54 -1.42 -1.13 -3.42
C TYR A 54 -1.63 -0.90 -1.92
N GLN A 55 -2.88 -0.78 -1.47
CA GLN A 55 -3.22 -0.51 -0.06
C GLN A 55 -3.00 -1.71 0.86
N ALA A 56 -3.05 -2.95 0.36
CA ALA A 56 -2.74 -4.15 1.14
C ALA A 56 -1.26 -4.25 1.51
N LEU A 57 -0.36 -3.83 0.62
CA LEU A 57 1.08 -3.93 0.81
C LEU A 57 1.59 -3.22 2.08
N PRO A 58 1.33 -1.92 2.33
CA PRO A 58 1.79 -1.25 3.54
C PRO A 58 1.15 -1.84 4.80
N LEU A 59 -0.07 -2.37 4.74
CA LEU A 59 -0.72 -3.01 5.88
C LEU A 59 0.08 -4.22 6.36
N ILE A 60 0.46 -5.10 5.43
CA ILE A 60 1.29 -6.29 5.71
C ILE A 60 2.67 -5.87 6.20
N LEU A 61 3.33 -4.93 5.50
CA LEU A 61 4.66 -4.46 5.87
C LEU A 61 4.68 -3.80 7.25
N THR A 62 3.62 -3.05 7.59
CA THR A 62 3.50 -2.39 8.90
C THR A 62 3.28 -3.41 10.00
N MET A 63 2.49 -4.46 9.77
CA MET A 63 2.29 -5.53 10.74
C MET A 63 3.61 -6.26 11.04
N LEU A 64 4.38 -6.60 9.99
CA LEU A 64 5.71 -7.19 10.14
C LEU A 64 6.69 -6.24 10.85
N PHE A 65 6.70 -4.96 10.45
CA PHE A 65 7.55 -3.93 11.06
C PHE A 65 7.27 -3.79 12.55
N PHE A 66 6.01 -3.65 12.98
CA PHE A 66 5.66 -3.54 14.39
C PHE A 66 6.03 -4.81 15.17
N GLY A 67 5.84 -6.00 14.59
CA GLY A 67 6.26 -7.25 15.23
C GLY A 67 7.77 -7.30 15.49
N CYS A 68 8.57 -7.00 14.47
CA CYS A 68 10.03 -6.93 14.59
C CYS A 68 10.49 -5.81 15.53
N TYR A 69 9.84 -4.65 15.46
CA TYR A 69 10.14 -3.49 16.31
C TYR A 69 9.89 -3.80 17.79
N MET A 70 8.73 -4.38 18.12
CA MET A 70 8.40 -4.75 19.50
C MET A 70 9.35 -5.83 20.04
N ALA A 71 9.75 -6.80 19.21
CA ALA A 71 10.74 -7.81 19.60
C ALA A 71 12.11 -7.18 19.87
N ALA A 72 12.59 -6.31 18.97
CA ALA A 72 13.86 -5.61 19.14
C ALA A 72 13.86 -4.68 20.38
N MET A 73 12.75 -4.00 20.64
CA MET A 73 12.57 -3.17 21.84
C MET A 73 12.60 -4.00 23.12
N SER A 74 11.88 -5.12 23.14
CA SER A 74 11.87 -6.03 24.30
C SER A 74 13.27 -6.59 24.59
N LEU A 75 13.99 -7.04 23.55
CA LEU A 75 15.34 -7.56 23.69
C LEU A 75 16.35 -6.48 24.11
N GLY A 76 16.25 -5.27 23.54
CA GLY A 76 17.12 -4.17 23.89
C GLY A 76 16.91 -3.70 25.34
N MET A 77 15.67 -3.64 25.82
CA MET A 77 15.38 -3.35 27.22
C MET A 77 15.98 -4.41 28.15
N LEU A 78 15.82 -5.69 27.83
CA LEU A 78 16.41 -6.79 28.61
C LEU A 78 17.95 -6.71 28.66
N ALA A 79 18.59 -6.22 27.58
CA ALA A 79 20.04 -6.06 27.53
C ALA A 79 20.55 -4.89 28.41
N ILE A 80 19.74 -3.87 28.63
CA ILE A 80 20.13 -2.65 29.37
C ILE A 80 19.89 -2.79 30.88
N ILE A 81 18.90 -3.58 31.31
CA ILE A 81 18.57 -3.78 32.74
C ILE A 81 19.79 -4.16 33.62
N PRO A 82 20.65 -5.12 33.22
CA PRO A 82 21.83 -5.49 34.01
C PRO A 82 22.88 -4.38 34.12
N MET A 83 22.82 -3.37 33.24
CA MET A 83 23.74 -2.24 33.20
C MET A 83 23.23 -1.03 33.99
N SER A 84 22.09 -1.14 34.67
CA SER A 84 21.39 -0.02 35.32
C SER A 84 22.19 0.72 36.40
N GLU A 85 23.16 0.06 37.02
CA GLU A 85 24.04 0.65 38.04
C GLU A 85 25.41 1.09 37.49
N GLY A 86 25.67 0.88 36.19
CA GLY A 86 26.95 1.20 35.57
C GLY A 86 27.12 2.68 35.22
N GLU A 87 28.36 3.19 35.28
CA GLU A 87 28.69 4.59 34.92
C GLU A 87 28.24 4.99 33.50
N ASN A 88 28.10 4.01 32.59
CA ASN A 88 27.68 4.22 31.21
C ASN A 88 26.16 4.09 30.98
N TYR A 89 25.35 3.84 32.02
CA TYR A 89 23.92 3.57 31.88
C TYR A 89 23.17 4.71 31.17
N ALA A 90 23.38 5.96 31.59
CA ALA A 90 22.70 7.12 31.02
C ALA A 90 22.99 7.29 29.51
N ALA A 91 24.23 7.00 29.08
CA ALA A 91 24.59 7.04 27.67
C ALA A 91 23.94 5.90 26.87
N ALA A 92 23.89 4.69 27.45
CA ALA A 92 23.26 3.53 26.82
C ALA A 92 21.73 3.69 26.69
N GLU A 93 21.07 4.21 27.73
CA GLU A 93 19.64 4.55 27.71
C GLU A 93 19.35 5.60 26.63
N MET A 94 20.10 6.70 26.60
CA MET A 94 19.94 7.75 25.60
C MET A 94 20.12 7.19 24.17
N ALA A 95 21.18 6.42 23.93
CA ALA A 95 21.42 5.79 22.64
C ALA A 95 20.27 4.87 22.22
N PHE A 96 19.75 4.06 23.15
CA PHE A 96 18.61 3.18 22.91
C PHE A 96 17.33 3.96 22.57
N THR A 97 17.03 5.04 23.30
CA THR A 97 15.89 5.92 23.01
C THR A 97 16.00 6.54 21.61
N PHE A 98 17.15 7.09 21.24
CA PHE A 98 17.28 7.69 19.89
C PHE A 98 17.27 6.63 18.79
N LEU A 99 17.93 5.50 19.00
CA LEU A 99 17.96 4.41 18.02
C LEU A 99 16.58 3.80 17.81
N SER A 100 15.75 3.72 18.86
CA SER A 100 14.36 3.24 18.76
C SER A 100 13.43 4.22 18.05
N LEU A 101 13.68 5.53 18.13
CA LEU A 101 12.88 6.55 17.44
C LEU A 101 13.17 6.63 15.94
N CYS A 102 14.40 6.35 15.50
CA CYS A 102 14.78 6.40 14.09
C CYS A 102 13.89 5.56 13.15
N PRO A 103 13.63 4.26 13.44
CA PRO A 103 12.69 3.44 12.66
C PRO A 103 11.28 4.05 12.55
N MET A 104 10.78 4.73 13.58
CA MET A 104 9.46 5.38 13.54
C MET A 104 9.45 6.58 12.61
N GLY A 105 10.51 7.38 12.59
CA GLY A 105 10.68 8.46 11.61
C GLY A 105 10.67 7.95 10.18
N ILE A 106 11.35 6.83 9.91
CA ILE A 106 11.36 6.16 8.60
C ILE A 106 9.95 5.68 8.22
N LEU A 107 9.21 5.08 9.16
CA LEU A 107 7.85 4.60 8.93
C LEU A 107 6.90 5.75 8.55
N ILE A 108 6.99 6.89 9.25
CA ILE A 108 6.17 8.08 8.96
C ILE A 108 6.48 8.62 7.56
N LEU A 109 7.77 8.72 7.20
CA LEU A 109 8.18 9.17 5.88
C LEU A 109 7.67 8.22 4.79
N PHE A 110 7.82 6.91 5.00
CA PHE A 110 7.30 5.88 4.11
C PHE A 110 5.79 6.04 3.89
N TYR A 111 5.00 6.16 4.95
CA TYR A 111 3.55 6.35 4.84
C TYR A 111 3.17 7.65 4.14
N THR A 112 3.92 8.73 4.38
CA THR A 112 3.68 10.02 3.73
C THR A 112 3.86 9.90 2.22
N LEU A 113 4.99 9.32 1.78
CA LEU A 113 5.26 9.08 0.36
C LEU A 113 4.23 8.15 -0.28
N PHE A 114 3.82 7.12 0.46
CA PHE A 114 2.79 6.18 0.04
C PHE A 114 1.43 6.86 -0.17
N ILE A 115 0.98 7.66 0.79
CA ILE A 115 -0.28 8.41 0.67
C ILE A 115 -0.22 9.39 -0.50
N VAL A 116 0.88 10.15 -0.62
CA VAL A 116 1.07 11.09 -1.74
C VAL A 116 0.95 10.37 -3.09
N TYR A 117 1.61 9.23 -3.24
CA TYR A 117 1.57 8.48 -4.50
C TYR A 117 0.18 7.90 -4.80
N GLY A 118 -0.54 7.42 -3.78
CA GLY A 118 -1.92 6.99 -3.91
C GLY A 118 -2.87 8.14 -4.31
N VAL A 119 -2.72 9.31 -3.72
CA VAL A 119 -3.50 10.52 -4.06
C VAL A 119 -3.20 10.98 -5.48
N VAL A 120 -1.95 10.95 -5.93
CA VAL A 120 -1.59 11.23 -7.32
C VAL A 120 -2.31 10.27 -8.28
N GLY A 121 -2.38 8.98 -7.94
CA GLY A 121 -3.18 8.00 -8.68
C GLY A 121 -4.65 8.39 -8.75
N ALA A 122 -5.27 8.72 -7.62
CA ALA A 122 -6.66 9.16 -7.56
C ALA A 122 -6.92 10.39 -8.46
N ILE A 123 -6.06 11.41 -8.40
CA ILE A 123 -6.19 12.63 -9.21
C ILE A 123 -6.04 12.33 -10.71
N LYS A 124 -5.06 11.50 -11.09
CA LYS A 124 -4.83 11.15 -12.51
C LYS A 124 -6.05 10.44 -13.09
N VAL A 125 -6.58 9.45 -12.39
CA VAL A 125 -7.75 8.69 -12.87
C VAL A 125 -9.02 9.55 -12.85
N LEU A 126 -9.17 10.46 -11.88
CA LEU A 126 -10.28 11.40 -11.85
C LEU A 126 -10.31 12.32 -13.08
N ARG A 127 -9.14 12.66 -13.64
CA ARG A 127 -8.99 13.42 -14.88
C ARG A 127 -9.16 12.59 -16.16
N GLY A 128 -9.41 11.29 -16.03
CA GLY A 128 -9.56 10.36 -17.15
C GLY A 128 -8.26 9.79 -17.70
N ALA A 129 -7.11 10.04 -17.05
CA ALA A 129 -5.84 9.45 -17.47
C ALA A 129 -5.78 7.96 -17.08
N GLU A 130 -5.07 7.17 -17.89
CA GLU A 130 -4.73 5.80 -17.55
C GLU A 130 -3.58 5.81 -16.53
N PHE A 131 -3.85 5.28 -15.34
CA PHE A 131 -2.88 5.25 -14.26
C PHE A 131 -2.47 3.81 -13.96
N HIS A 132 -1.18 3.62 -13.80
CA HIS A 132 -0.57 2.35 -13.44
C HIS A 132 0.42 2.60 -12.30
N TYR A 133 0.27 1.86 -11.19
CA TYR A 133 1.32 1.85 -10.18
C TYR A 133 2.54 1.16 -10.77
N TRP A 134 3.69 1.83 -10.76
CA TRP A 134 4.94 1.31 -11.34
C TRP A 134 5.23 -0.15 -10.98
N LEU A 135 5.06 -0.54 -9.71
CA LEU A 135 5.37 -1.91 -9.26
C LEU A 135 4.27 -2.93 -9.59
N ILE A 136 3.00 -2.54 -9.50
CA ILE A 136 1.85 -3.47 -9.52
C ILE A 136 1.20 -3.52 -10.91
N GLY A 137 1.18 -2.40 -11.62
CA GLY A 137 0.48 -2.23 -12.90
C GLY A 137 0.90 -3.24 -13.97
N PRO A 138 2.21 -3.35 -14.31
CA PRO A 138 2.67 -4.27 -15.36
C PRO A 138 2.41 -5.75 -15.03
N TRP A 139 2.52 -6.12 -13.76
CA TRP A 139 2.23 -7.48 -13.30
C TRP A 139 0.73 -7.79 -13.41
N LEU A 140 -0.12 -6.87 -12.97
CA LEU A 140 -1.57 -7.02 -12.99
C LEU A 140 -2.13 -7.04 -14.42
N GLU A 141 -1.57 -6.24 -15.32
CA GLU A 141 -1.98 -6.19 -16.72
C GLU A 141 -1.76 -7.53 -17.41
N ARG A 142 -0.61 -8.18 -17.19
CA ARG A 142 -0.32 -9.52 -17.71
C ARG A 142 -1.25 -10.59 -17.15
N TYR A 143 -1.63 -10.49 -15.88
CA TYR A 143 -2.53 -11.44 -15.24
C TYR A 143 -3.99 -11.33 -15.73
N LEU A 144 -4.44 -10.10 -16.02
CA LEU A 144 -5.81 -9.84 -16.49
C LEU A 144 -5.95 -9.89 -18.03
N ASN A 145 -4.85 -9.82 -18.76
CA ASN A 145 -4.75 -10.04 -20.21
C ASN A 145 -3.67 -11.10 -20.49
N PRO A 146 -3.90 -12.39 -20.19
CA PRO A 146 -3.00 -13.42 -20.66
C PRO A 146 -2.96 -13.39 -22.19
N ALA A 147 -1.76 -13.50 -22.77
CA ALA A 147 -1.62 -13.69 -24.21
C ALA A 147 -2.44 -14.93 -24.63
N PRO A 148 -3.09 -14.93 -25.80
CA PRO A 148 -3.71 -16.15 -26.31
C PRO A 148 -2.64 -17.23 -26.31
N VAL A 149 -2.94 -18.36 -25.65
CA VAL A 149 -2.10 -19.55 -25.73
C VAL A 149 -2.14 -19.93 -27.20
N GLU A 150 -1.06 -19.66 -27.94
CA GLU A 150 -0.90 -20.22 -29.27
C GLU A 150 -1.00 -21.73 -29.09
N GLU A 151 -1.97 -22.34 -29.75
CA GLU A 151 -2.25 -23.77 -29.76
C GLU A 151 -1.05 -24.53 -30.36
N GLU A 152 0.04 -24.65 -29.60
CA GLU A 152 1.13 -25.57 -29.87
C GLU A 152 0.76 -26.92 -29.22
N GLU A 153 -0.12 -27.67 -29.88
CA GLU A 153 -0.09 -29.14 -29.98
C GLU A 153 -1.26 -29.68 -30.84
N ALA A 154 -1.44 -29.10 -32.03
CA ALA A 154 -2.00 -29.81 -33.17
C ALA A 154 -0.88 -30.08 -34.19
N ALA A 155 0.06 -30.98 -33.85
CA ALA A 155 0.97 -31.62 -34.80
C ALA A 155 1.58 -32.89 -34.21
#